data_AF-A0A2X2BSC9-F1
#
_entry.id   AF-A0A2X2BSC9-F1
#
_cell.length_a   1.000
_cell.length_b   1.000
_cell.length_c   1.000
_cell.angle_alpha   90.00
_cell.angle_beta   90.00
_cell.angle_gamma   90.00
#
_symmetry.space_group_name_H-M   'P 1'
#
loop_
_entity.id
_entity.type
_entity.pdbx_description
1 polymer ?
#
loop_
_entity_poly.entity_id
_entity_poly.type
_entity_poly.pdbx_seq_one_letter_code
_entity_poly.pdbx_strand_id
1 'polypeptide(L)'
;MGLERNNVTLHMANTFATITVPESWLDMVRVGGIFYGDTIASTDYKRVMTFKSNIASINYYPKGNTVGYDRTYTLKRDSVLANIPVGYADGYRRVFSNAGHAINCWATRTCFRKNINEYRYG
;
A
#
# COMPACT_ATOMS: atom_id res chain seq x y z
N MET A 1 43.80 22.23 -13.17
CA MET A 1 43.58 21.05 -12.32
C MET A 1 42.20 20.51 -12.66
N GLY A 2 42.12 19.54 -13.58
CA GLY A 2 40.87 18.93 -14.03
C GLY A 2 40.66 17.59 -13.33
N LEU A 3 39.42 17.19 -13.12
CA LEU A 3 39.09 15.85 -12.62
C LEU A 3 39.21 14.85 -13.79
N GLU A 4 40.02 13.82 -13.62
CA GLU A 4 40.13 12.70 -14.55
C GLU A 4 38.89 11.81 -14.47
N ARG A 5 38.29 11.46 -15.62
CA ARG A 5 37.04 10.67 -15.69
C ARG A 5 37.14 9.33 -14.94
N ASN A 6 38.30 8.68 -14.96
CA ASN A 6 38.51 7.37 -14.36
C ASN A 6 38.63 7.41 -12.83
N ASN A 7 38.82 8.59 -12.25
CA ASN A 7 38.95 8.78 -10.80
C ASN A 7 37.61 9.11 -10.12
N VAL A 8 36.51 9.11 -10.88
CA VAL A 8 35.18 9.47 -10.39
C VAL A 8 34.16 8.44 -10.83
N THR A 9 33.44 7.86 -9.88
CA THR A 9 32.29 7.00 -10.15
C THR A 9 31.08 7.85 -10.50
N LEU A 10 30.52 7.65 -11.69
CA LEU A 10 29.31 8.32 -12.14
C LEU A 10 28.12 7.37 -12.08
N HIS A 11 27.00 7.88 -11.55
CA HIS A 11 25.75 7.13 -11.48
C HIS A 11 24.55 8.08 -11.53
N MET A 12 23.56 7.77 -12.36
CA MET A 12 22.36 8.61 -12.51
C MET A 12 21.08 7.80 -12.50
N ALA A 13 21.06 6.60 -13.07
CA ALA A 13 19.89 5.75 -13.14
C ALA A 13 19.38 5.35 -11.73
N ASN A 14 18.10 5.62 -11.44
CA ASN A 14 17.37 5.05 -10.29
C ASN A 14 16.62 3.78 -10.74
N THR A 15 15.81 3.15 -9.87
CA THR A 15 14.99 1.96 -10.25
C THR A 15 14.26 2.13 -11.59
N PHE A 16 13.58 3.26 -11.80
CA PHE A 16 12.79 3.48 -13.01
C PHE A 16 13.68 3.55 -14.24
N ALA A 17 14.67 4.45 -14.23
CA ALA A 17 15.60 4.64 -15.34
C ALA A 17 16.46 3.40 -15.61
N THR A 18 16.78 2.62 -14.58
CA THR A 18 17.51 1.35 -14.74
C THR A 18 16.71 0.39 -15.64
N ILE A 19 15.38 0.36 -15.50
CA ILE A 19 14.51 -0.54 -16.26
C ILE A 19 14.15 0.05 -17.64
N THR A 20 13.86 1.36 -17.72
CA THR A 20 13.26 1.98 -18.92
C THR A 20 14.26 2.66 -19.84
N VAL A 21 15.46 2.98 -19.36
CA VAL A 21 16.49 3.74 -20.11
C VAL A 21 17.87 3.10 -19.89
N PRO A 22 18.16 1.94 -20.51
CA PRO A 22 19.44 1.24 -20.33
C PRO A 22 20.68 2.09 -20.67
N GLU A 23 20.56 3.04 -21.59
CA GLU A 23 21.62 3.98 -21.97
C GLU A 23 21.98 4.98 -20.87
N SER A 24 21.16 5.10 -19.81
CA SER A 24 21.46 5.94 -18.64
C SER A 24 22.41 5.27 -17.63
N TRP A 25 22.84 4.04 -17.91
CA TRP A 25 23.76 3.29 -17.06
C TRP A 25 25.18 3.83 -17.27
N LEU A 26 25.80 4.25 -16.17
CA LEU A 26 27.18 4.71 -16.12
C LEU A 26 27.99 3.66 -15.36
N ASP A 27 28.82 4.08 -14.41
CA ASP A 27 29.66 3.16 -13.64
C ASP A 27 28.83 2.35 -12.61
N MET A 28 27.68 2.89 -12.19
CA MET A 28 26.76 2.25 -11.24
C MET A 28 25.30 2.71 -11.46
N VAL A 29 24.34 1.89 -11.03
CA VAL A 29 22.90 2.21 -10.96
C VAL A 29 22.41 2.21 -9.51
N ARG A 30 21.37 3.00 -9.22
CA ARG A 30 20.80 3.21 -7.89
C ARG A 30 19.41 2.58 -7.79
N VAL A 31 19.39 1.26 -7.73
CA VAL A 31 18.14 0.53 -7.56
C VAL A 31 17.74 0.49 -6.09
N GLY A 32 16.47 0.81 -5.83
CA GLY A 32 15.86 0.79 -4.50
C GLY A 32 14.54 0.04 -4.53
N GLY A 33 13.50 0.67 -5.11
CA GLY A 33 12.16 0.08 -5.22
C GLY A 33 12.13 -1.32 -5.84
N ILE A 34 13.08 -1.64 -6.74
CA ILE A 34 13.17 -2.96 -7.37
C ILE A 34 13.39 -4.08 -6.34
N PHE A 35 14.15 -3.82 -5.27
CA PHE A 35 14.43 -4.81 -4.22
C PHE A 35 13.17 -5.20 -3.45
N TYR A 36 12.18 -4.32 -3.42
CA TYR A 36 10.91 -4.55 -2.73
C TYR A 36 9.78 -4.98 -3.67
N GLY A 37 10.05 -5.09 -4.98
CA GLY A 37 9.02 -5.22 -6.01
C GLY A 37 8.07 -4.02 -6.07
N ASP A 38 8.56 -2.84 -5.64
CA ASP A 38 7.84 -1.58 -5.67
C ASP A 38 8.35 -0.72 -6.84
N THR A 39 7.84 -1.02 -8.03
CA THR A 39 8.15 -0.27 -9.25
C THR A 39 6.93 -0.28 -10.18
N ILE A 40 6.76 0.80 -10.92
CA ILE A 40 5.76 0.91 -11.99
C ILE A 40 6.34 0.56 -13.37
N ALA A 41 7.67 0.39 -13.47
CA ALA A 41 8.36 0.22 -14.74
C ALA A 41 8.27 -1.21 -15.30
N SER A 42 8.02 -2.22 -14.47
CA SER A 42 7.84 -3.61 -14.88
C SER A 42 6.98 -4.36 -13.85
N THR A 43 6.30 -5.41 -14.31
CA THR A 43 5.49 -6.31 -13.46
C THR A 43 6.22 -7.61 -13.10
N ASP A 44 7.46 -7.78 -13.54
CA ASP A 44 8.25 -9.01 -13.35
C ASP A 44 8.80 -9.13 -11.92
N TYR A 45 8.82 -8.03 -11.17
CA TYR A 45 9.34 -7.97 -9.81
C TYR A 45 8.25 -8.29 -8.79
N LYS A 46 8.49 -9.31 -7.96
CA LYS A 46 7.54 -9.73 -6.93
C LYS A 46 7.58 -8.78 -5.75
N ARG A 47 6.41 -8.29 -5.32
CA ARG A 47 6.25 -7.56 -4.06
C ARG A 47 6.64 -8.47 -2.89
N VAL A 48 7.58 -8.00 -2.07
CA VAL A 48 8.08 -8.77 -0.93
C VAL A 48 7.41 -8.41 0.40
N MET A 49 6.79 -7.22 0.48
CA MET A 49 6.14 -6.74 1.69
C MET A 49 4.63 -6.98 1.64
N THR A 50 4.08 -7.46 2.76
CA THR A 50 2.63 -7.56 2.99
C THR A 50 2.32 -6.98 4.36
N PHE A 51 1.39 -6.03 4.41
CA PHE A 51 0.90 -5.47 5.66
C PHE A 51 -0.28 -6.29 6.18
N LYS A 52 -0.19 -6.76 7.43
CA LYS A 52 -1.22 -7.60 8.07
C LYS A 52 -1.58 -7.02 9.44
N SER A 53 -2.84 -7.18 9.80
CA SER A 53 -3.35 -6.85 11.14
C SER A 53 -4.49 -7.80 11.49
N ASN A 54 -4.91 -7.78 12.75
CA ASN A 54 -6.01 -8.59 13.27
C ASN A 54 -7.24 -7.70 13.52
N ILE A 55 -8.43 -8.32 13.52
CA ILE A 55 -9.65 -7.61 13.92
C ILE A 55 -9.67 -7.56 15.45
N ALA A 56 -9.73 -6.35 16.00
CA ALA A 56 -9.82 -6.14 17.45
C ALA A 56 -11.24 -6.34 17.98
N SER A 57 -12.25 -5.95 17.21
CA SER A 57 -13.66 -6.16 17.57
C SER A 57 -14.57 -6.12 16.35
N ILE A 58 -15.74 -6.74 16.48
CA ILE A 58 -16.78 -6.77 15.45
C ILE A 58 -18.10 -6.36 16.11
N ASN A 59 -18.78 -5.37 15.55
CA ASN A 59 -20.02 -4.84 16.11
C ASN A 59 -21.06 -4.57 15.01
N TYR A 60 -22.34 -4.79 15.34
CA TYR A 60 -23.46 -4.48 14.45
C TYR A 60 -23.96 -3.06 14.66
N TYR A 61 -24.30 -2.38 13.57
CA TYR A 61 -24.91 -1.06 13.59
C TYR A 61 -26.00 -0.93 12.52
N PRO A 62 -27.17 -0.36 12.88
CA PRO A 62 -28.24 -0.09 11.93
C PRO A 62 -27.88 1.02 10.93
N LYS A 63 -28.60 1.04 9.81
CA LYS A 63 -28.59 2.13 8.83
C LYS A 63 -28.82 3.48 9.50
N GLY A 64 -28.10 4.50 9.03
CA GLY A 64 -28.20 5.87 9.54
C GLY A 64 -27.19 6.22 10.64
N ASN A 65 -26.55 5.24 11.27
CA ASN A 65 -25.45 5.49 12.21
C ASN A 65 -24.25 6.10 11.50
N THR A 66 -23.45 6.88 12.24
CA THR A 66 -22.22 7.50 11.72
C THR A 66 -20.98 6.82 12.27
N VAL A 67 -19.88 6.85 11.52
CA VAL A 67 -18.62 6.17 11.84
C VAL A 67 -17.49 7.18 12.06
N GLY A 68 -16.71 6.97 13.13
CA GLY A 68 -15.54 7.78 13.47
C GLY A 68 -15.85 9.09 14.19
N TYR A 69 -14.80 9.75 14.66
CA TYR A 69 -14.89 10.99 15.45
C TYR A 69 -15.61 12.13 14.72
N ASP A 70 -15.21 12.37 13.47
CA ASP A 70 -15.73 13.48 12.67
C ASP A 70 -17.06 13.13 11.96
N ARG A 71 -17.61 11.92 12.21
CA ARG A 71 -18.87 11.41 11.62
C ARG A 71 -18.96 11.54 10.09
N THR A 72 -17.81 11.47 9.42
CA THR A 72 -17.66 11.68 7.97
C THR A 72 -18.34 10.63 7.09
N TYR A 73 -18.74 9.50 7.67
CA TYR A 73 -19.41 8.43 6.94
C TYR A 73 -20.68 8.00 7.67
N THR A 74 -21.79 7.99 6.93
CA THR A 74 -23.09 7.52 7.40
C THR A 74 -23.42 6.18 6.75
N LEU A 75 -23.80 5.20 7.57
CA LEU A 75 -24.15 3.87 7.11
C LEU A 75 -25.39 3.92 6.21
N LYS A 76 -25.24 3.45 4.97
CA LYS A 76 -26.33 3.39 3.97
C LYS A 76 -27.25 2.19 4.14
N ARG A 77 -26.82 1.21 4.94
CA ARG A 77 -27.52 -0.05 5.25
C ARG A 77 -27.09 -0.55 6.63
N ASP A 78 -27.87 -1.47 7.16
CA ASP A 78 -27.48 -2.27 8.32
C ASP A 78 -26.15 -2.97 8.03
N SER A 79 -25.19 -2.79 8.93
CA SER A 79 -23.79 -3.14 8.69
C SER A 79 -23.14 -3.74 9.92
N VAL A 80 -22.25 -4.70 9.67
CA VAL A 80 -21.31 -5.21 10.66
C VAL A 80 -19.97 -4.53 10.40
N LEU A 81 -19.46 -3.83 11.40
CA LEU A 81 -18.20 -3.09 11.33
C LEU A 81 -17.11 -3.83 12.11
N ALA A 82 -15.93 -3.92 11.51
CA ALA A 82 -14.74 -4.48 12.14
C ALA A 82 -13.78 -3.34 12.52
N ASN A 83 -13.32 -3.33 13.77
CA ASN A 83 -12.27 -2.43 14.22
C ASN A 83 -10.91 -3.07 13.96
N ILE A 84 -10.06 -2.40 13.19
CA ILE A 84 -8.68 -2.82 12.92
C ILE A 84 -7.76 -1.88 13.71
N PRO A 85 -6.91 -2.39 14.62
CA PRO A 85 -6.04 -1.58 15.46
C PRO A 85 -4.81 -1.11 14.67
N VAL A 86 -5.05 -0.30 13.64
CA VAL A 86 -4.01 0.34 12.81
C VAL A 86 -4.40 1.79 12.61
N GLY A 87 -3.48 2.69 12.89
CA GLY A 87 -3.69 4.12 12.75
C GLY A 87 -2.48 4.85 12.19
N TYR A 88 -2.54 6.16 12.30
CA TYR A 88 -1.48 7.05 11.81
C TYR A 88 -0.15 6.84 12.53
N ALA A 89 -0.17 6.46 13.81
CA ALA A 89 1.04 6.11 14.56
C ALA A 89 1.78 4.90 13.97
N ASP A 90 1.05 3.99 13.30
CA ASP A 90 1.60 2.82 12.61
C ASP A 90 2.02 3.13 11.15
N GLY A 91 1.95 4.40 10.74
CA GLY A 91 2.25 4.85 9.38
C GLY A 91 1.06 4.81 8.41
N TYR A 92 -0.15 4.44 8.85
CA TYR A 92 -1.34 4.46 8.00
C TYR A 92 -1.90 5.87 7.86
N ARG A 93 -1.76 6.45 6.66
CA ARG A 93 -2.08 7.87 6.42
C ARG A 93 -3.58 8.16 6.61
N ARG A 94 -3.90 9.21 7.36
CA ARG A 94 -5.28 9.68 7.59
C ARG A 94 -6.04 10.01 6.30
N VAL A 95 -5.34 10.39 5.23
CA VAL A 95 -5.95 10.69 3.91
C VAL A 95 -6.71 9.49 3.31
N PHE A 96 -6.41 8.26 3.75
CA PHE A 96 -7.13 7.06 3.31
C PHE A 96 -8.45 6.81 4.06
N SER A 97 -8.89 7.76 4.90
CA SER A 97 -10.21 7.70 5.55
C SER A 97 -11.31 7.56 4.50
N ASN A 98 -12.20 6.58 4.66
CA ASN A 98 -13.29 6.23 3.73
C ASN A 98 -12.85 5.78 2.30
N ALA A 99 -11.55 5.68 2.04
CA ALA A 99 -11.01 5.20 0.76
C ALA A 99 -10.14 3.92 0.92
N GLY A 100 -9.92 3.49 2.16
CA GLY A 100 -9.10 2.34 2.50
C GLY A 100 -9.73 0.99 2.17
N HIS A 101 -8.87 0.04 1.84
CA HIS A 101 -9.28 -1.29 1.42
C HIS A 101 -8.55 -2.35 2.24
N ALA A 102 -9.29 -3.36 2.72
CA ALA A 102 -8.72 -4.49 3.43
C ALA A 102 -9.21 -5.78 2.79
N ILE A 103 -8.31 -6.75 2.67
CA ILE A 103 -8.64 -8.09 2.17
C ILE A 103 -8.68 -9.07 3.33
N ASN A 104 -9.72 -9.90 3.35
CA ASN A 104 -9.79 -11.00 4.30
C ASN A 104 -8.94 -12.17 3.79
N CYS A 105 -7.98 -12.65 4.57
CA CYS A 105 -7.08 -13.73 4.17
C CYS A 105 -7.57 -15.14 4.56
N TRP A 106 -8.84 -15.30 4.96
CA TRP A 106 -9.35 -16.55 5.55
C TRP A 106 -9.78 -17.66 4.56
N ALA A 107 -9.77 -17.46 3.24
CA ALA A 107 -10.10 -18.51 2.28
C ALA A 107 -9.33 -18.38 0.96
N THR A 108 -8.61 -19.44 0.59
CA THR A 108 -8.21 -19.84 -0.78
C THR A 108 -8.33 -18.78 -1.91
N ARG A 109 -7.18 -18.24 -2.37
CA ARG A 109 -6.92 -17.71 -3.73
C ARG A 109 -8.01 -16.88 -4.46
N THR A 110 -8.89 -16.16 -3.77
CA THR A 110 -9.78 -15.19 -4.43
C THR A 110 -9.88 -13.92 -3.59
N CYS A 111 -9.11 -12.91 -3.98
CA CYS A 111 -9.09 -11.59 -3.35
C CYS A 111 -10.41 -10.87 -3.62
N PHE A 112 -11.32 -10.84 -2.63
CA PHE A 112 -12.51 -10.01 -2.71
C PHE A 112 -12.17 -8.55 -2.39
N ARG A 113 -12.61 -7.67 -3.29
CA ARG A 113 -12.47 -6.22 -3.18
C ARG A 113 -13.56 -5.67 -2.24
N LYS A 114 -13.28 -5.34 -0.97
CA LYS A 114 -14.19 -4.53 -0.12
C LYS A 114 -13.55 -3.39 0.70
N ASN A 115 -14.25 -2.26 0.70
CA ASN A 115 -13.95 -1.08 1.52
C ASN A 115 -13.87 -1.49 3.01
N ILE A 116 -12.97 -0.85 3.77
CA ILE A 116 -12.73 -1.11 5.20
C ILE A 116 -13.99 -1.11 6.08
N ASN A 117 -15.12 -0.59 5.58
CA ASN A 117 -16.40 -0.49 6.28
C ASN A 117 -17.42 -1.60 5.97
N GLU A 118 -17.09 -2.63 5.18
CA GLU A 118 -18.09 -3.63 4.78
C GLU A 118 -17.62 -5.08 4.91
N TYR A 119 -18.01 -5.74 6.00
CA TYR A 119 -18.00 -7.20 6.10
C TYR A 119 -19.43 -7.75 5.97
N ARG A 120 -19.60 -8.80 5.16
CA ARG A 120 -20.76 -9.70 5.12
C ARG A 120 -20.24 -11.08 5.53
N TYR A 121 -20.88 -11.72 6.50
CA TYR A 121 -20.87 -13.17 6.58
C TYR A 121 -22.10 -13.68 5.81
N GLY A 122 -21.84 -14.56 4.85
CA GLY A 122 -22.83 -15.50 4.32
C GLY A 122 -22.49 -16.88 4.87
#